data_AF-A0A9Q1MSZ4-F1
#
_entry.id   AF-A0A9Q1MSZ4-F1
#
_cell.length_a   1.000
_cell.length_b   1.000
_cell.length_c   1.000
_cell.angle_alpha   90.00
_cell.angle_beta   90.00
_cell.angle_gamma   90.00
#
_symmetry.space_group_name_H-M   'P 1'
#
loop_
_entity.id
_entity.type
_entity.pdbx_description
1 polymer ?
#
loop_
_entity_poly.entity_id
_entity_poly.type
_entity_poly.pdbx_seq_one_letter_code
_entity_poly.pdbx_strand_id
1 'polypeptide(L)'
;MKFGKRLKQQIEETLPGWGDKFLSYKDLKKLVKLISSCAPRMMSGSLEYGKVEAEFVYLLNNEIDKFNAFFMEQEEDFIIRHKELQQRIGRVIDTWGPNGSQPSETDYKEELAKLRKDIVDFHGEMVLLINYSNINYTGLAKILKKYDKRTGGLLRSPYIQKVLQQPFFTTDLISKLVKECESTIDSVFPPPCDKERTLVLGSANIGVAGEGIFRNTVAALLTMQEIRKGSSTYGRFSLPPLTLTDQSDVLQSSQLNSPIAIP
;
A
#
# COMPACT_ATOMS: atom_id res chain seq x y z
N MET A 1 18.23 12.64 -1.65
CA MET A 1 17.53 13.52 -0.67
C MET A 1 16.00 13.44 -0.73
N LYS A 2 15.38 12.90 -1.81
CA LYS A 2 13.93 12.97 -2.06
C LYS A 2 13.03 12.03 -1.22
N PHE A 3 13.56 10.91 -0.71
CA PHE A 3 12.73 9.89 -0.04
C PHE A 3 12.04 10.35 1.25
N GLY A 4 12.71 11.13 2.11
CA GLY A 4 12.09 11.58 3.37
C GLY A 4 10.90 12.52 3.14
N LYS A 5 10.95 13.37 2.10
CA LYS A 5 9.81 14.20 1.71
C LYS A 5 8.66 13.36 1.16
N ARG A 6 8.99 12.38 0.32
CA ARG A 6 8.02 11.43 -0.23
C ARG A 6 7.33 10.59 0.84
N LEU A 7 8.09 10.09 1.83
CA LEU A 7 7.52 9.34 2.95
C LEU A 7 6.51 10.19 3.72
N LYS A 8 6.84 11.47 3.97
CA LYS A 8 5.92 12.41 4.64
C LYS A 8 4.63 12.60 3.83
N GLN A 9 4.74 12.81 2.51
CA GLN A 9 3.59 12.93 1.63
C GLN A 9 2.71 11.66 1.66
N GLN A 10 3.32 10.48 1.60
CA GLN A 10 2.57 9.22 1.67
C GLN A 10 1.90 8.99 3.03
N ILE A 11 2.49 9.49 4.12
CA ILE A 11 1.85 9.48 5.44
C ILE A 11 0.62 10.41 5.47
N GLU A 12 0.65 11.52 4.72
CA GLU A 12 -0.48 12.45 4.61
C GLU A 12 -1.59 11.89 3.69
N GLU A 13 -1.22 11.03 2.73
CA GLU A 13 -2.14 10.39 1.76
C GLU A 13 -2.61 8.98 2.19
N THR A 14 -2.30 8.53 3.41
CA THR A 14 -2.75 7.22 3.92
C THR A 14 -4.06 7.33 4.73
N LEU A 15 -4.55 6.21 5.28
CA LEU A 15 -5.74 6.22 6.12
C LEU A 15 -5.45 6.87 7.49
N PRO A 16 -6.45 7.50 8.12
CA PRO A 16 -6.34 7.97 9.49
C PRO A 16 -5.89 6.83 10.42
N GLY A 17 -4.97 7.12 11.35
CA GLY A 17 -4.44 6.12 12.30
C GLY A 17 -3.30 5.24 11.78
N TRP A 18 -2.96 5.29 10.48
CA TRP A 18 -1.82 4.54 9.94
C TRP A 18 -0.49 5.33 10.01
N GLY A 19 -0.55 6.64 10.20
CA GLY A 19 0.60 7.54 10.04
C GLY A 19 1.78 7.27 10.99
N ASP A 20 1.51 6.90 12.25
CA ASP A 20 2.54 6.56 13.25
C ASP A 20 3.12 5.14 13.04
N LYS A 21 2.46 4.32 12.22
CA LYS A 21 2.89 2.96 11.90
C LYS A 21 3.99 2.92 10.85
N PHE A 22 4.20 3.99 10.08
CA PHE A 22 5.29 4.09 9.12
C PHE A 22 6.68 4.20 9.75
N LEU A 23 7.71 3.93 8.95
CA LEU A 23 9.10 4.00 9.37
C LEU A 23 9.48 5.36 9.95
N SER A 24 10.05 5.35 11.16
CA SER A 24 10.66 6.50 11.84
C SER A 24 11.99 6.91 11.19
N TYR A 25 11.97 7.20 9.89
CA TYR A 25 13.16 7.40 9.04
C TYR A 25 14.01 8.60 9.49
N LYS A 26 13.38 9.60 10.12
CA LYS A 26 14.07 10.79 10.64
C LYS A 26 14.97 10.42 11.83
N ASP A 27 14.50 9.60 12.76
CA ASP A 27 15.24 9.26 13.97
C ASP A 27 16.36 8.27 13.69
N LEU A 28 16.09 7.25 12.88
CA LEU A 28 17.13 6.36 12.36
C LEU A 28 18.23 7.13 11.61
N LYS A 29 17.87 8.16 10.85
CA LYS A 29 18.87 9.03 10.20
C LYS A 29 19.73 9.81 11.19
N LYS A 30 19.18 10.25 12.33
CA LYS A 30 19.95 10.93 13.37
C LYS A 30 20.98 9.97 13.96
N LEU A 31 20.58 8.75 14.29
CA LEU A 31 21.48 7.72 14.79
C LEU A 31 22.62 7.42 13.81
N VAL A 32 22.32 7.20 12.51
CA VAL A 32 23.37 7.00 11.49
C VAL A 32 24.34 8.18 11.42
N LYS A 33 23.86 9.42 11.59
CA LYS A 33 24.73 10.61 11.61
C LYS A 33 25.64 10.61 12.84
N LEU A 34 25.12 10.23 14.01
CA LEU A 34 25.90 10.12 15.25
C LEU A 34 26.99 9.06 15.11
N ILE A 35 26.65 7.86 14.65
CA ILE A 35 27.61 6.76 14.41
C ILE A 35 28.72 7.21 13.45
N SER A 36 28.34 7.80 12.31
CA SER A 36 29.28 8.31 11.32
C SER A 36 30.17 9.45 11.84
N SER A 37 29.74 10.18 12.87
CA SER A 37 30.53 11.25 13.50
C SER A 37 31.49 10.73 14.56
N CYS A 38 31.25 9.53 15.09
CA CYS A 38 32.13 8.84 16.03
C CYS A 38 33.16 7.95 15.31
N ALA A 39 32.83 7.44 14.12
CA ALA A 39 33.68 6.53 13.33
C ALA A 39 35.09 7.07 12.98
N PRO A 40 35.32 8.36 12.64
CA PRO A 40 36.65 8.86 12.28
C PRO A 40 37.53 9.21 13.48
N ARG A 41 36.98 9.24 14.70
CA ARG A 41 37.64 9.84 15.87
C ARG A 41 38.43 8.84 16.73
N MET A 42 38.21 7.54 16.56
CA MET A 42 38.79 6.54 17.44
C MET A 42 39.04 5.27 16.62
N MET A 43 40.22 4.65 16.82
CA MET A 43 40.43 3.27 16.38
C MET A 43 39.25 2.42 16.87
N SER A 44 38.70 1.60 15.97
CA SER A 44 37.71 0.55 16.23
C SER A 44 37.78 0.00 17.68
N GLY A 45 36.85 0.42 18.56
CA GLY A 45 36.84 -0.04 19.96
C GLY A 45 36.25 0.90 21.02
N SER A 46 35.83 2.12 20.67
CA SER A 46 35.18 3.02 21.64
C SER A 46 33.82 2.47 22.11
N LEU A 47 33.63 2.36 23.44
CA LEU A 47 32.38 1.97 24.10
C LEU A 47 31.19 2.83 23.64
N GLU A 48 31.42 4.11 23.32
CA GLU A 48 30.36 5.00 22.83
C GLU A 48 29.89 4.65 21.41
N TYR A 49 30.81 4.26 20.52
CA TYR A 49 30.45 3.81 19.18
C TYR A 49 29.53 2.58 19.24
N GLY A 50 29.92 1.59 20.04
CA GLY A 50 29.12 0.37 20.23
C GLY A 50 27.73 0.65 20.84
N LYS A 51 27.62 1.61 21.76
CA LYS A 51 26.32 2.02 22.34
C LYS A 51 25.38 2.62 21.29
N VAL A 52 25.86 3.56 20.48
CA VAL A 52 25.00 4.23 19.47
C VAL A 52 24.65 3.26 18.34
N GLU A 53 25.56 2.37 17.96
CA GLU A 53 25.26 1.30 17.00
C GLU A 53 24.21 0.33 17.54
N ALA A 54 24.32 -0.10 18.80
CA ALA A 54 23.32 -0.94 19.45
C ALA A 54 21.95 -0.25 19.50
N GLU A 55 21.90 1.06 19.77
CA GLU A 55 20.66 1.85 19.73
C GLU A 55 20.04 1.88 18.33
N PHE A 56 20.85 2.03 17.27
CA PHE A 56 20.37 1.98 15.90
C PHE A 56 19.78 0.61 15.53
N VAL A 57 20.48 -0.47 15.90
CA VAL A 57 20.03 -1.85 15.71
C VAL A 57 18.75 -2.12 16.50
N TYR A 58 18.67 -1.65 17.74
CA TYR A 58 17.48 -1.76 18.58
C TYR A 58 16.28 -1.06 17.93
N LEU A 59 16.44 0.21 17.51
CA LEU A 59 15.38 0.96 16.86
C LEU A 59 14.94 0.31 15.53
N LEU A 60 15.87 -0.25 14.74
CA LEU A 60 15.52 -0.99 13.53
C LEU A 60 14.65 -2.21 13.80
N ASN A 61 14.96 -2.99 14.84
CA ASN A 61 14.15 -4.16 15.18
C ASN A 61 12.77 -3.74 15.70
N ASN A 62 12.69 -2.73 16.58
CA ASN A 62 11.41 -2.19 17.03
C ASN A 62 10.53 -1.69 15.88
N GLU A 63 11.12 -1.05 14.87
CA GLU A 63 10.37 -0.62 13.69
C GLU A 63 9.85 -1.81 12.87
N ILE A 64 10.64 -2.89 12.72
CA ILE A 64 10.18 -4.13 12.07
C ILE A 64 9.04 -4.78 12.85
N ASP A 65 9.17 -4.89 14.18
CA ASP A 65 8.15 -5.47 15.05
C ASP A 65 6.85 -4.65 15.00
N LYS A 66 6.97 -3.31 14.97
CA LYS A 66 5.84 -2.41 14.75
C LYS A 66 5.15 -2.67 13.41
N PHE A 67 5.92 -2.83 12.32
CA PHE A 67 5.34 -3.12 11.00
C PHE A 67 4.61 -4.45 10.98
N ASN A 68 5.19 -5.49 11.60
CA ASN A 68 4.60 -6.81 11.69
C ASN A 68 3.29 -6.78 12.49
N ALA A 69 3.31 -6.19 13.68
CA ALA A 69 2.12 -6.10 14.53
C ALA A 69 0.97 -5.41 13.80
N PHE A 70 1.24 -4.24 13.21
CA PHE A 70 0.23 -3.51 12.45
C PHE A 70 -0.26 -4.28 11.22
N PHE A 71 0.65 -4.86 10.43
CA PHE A 71 0.27 -5.56 9.22
C PHE A 71 -0.60 -6.79 9.50
N MET A 72 -0.24 -7.58 10.52
CA MET A 72 -1.01 -8.77 10.90
C MET A 72 -2.40 -8.39 11.42
N GLU A 73 -2.50 -7.33 12.24
CA GLU A 73 -3.80 -6.82 12.71
C GLU A 73 -4.70 -6.39 11.54
N GLN A 74 -4.16 -5.66 10.55
CA GLN A 74 -4.93 -5.26 9.37
C GLN A 74 -5.28 -6.45 8.47
N GLU A 75 -4.38 -7.42 8.31
CA GLU A 75 -4.63 -8.62 7.53
C GLU A 75 -5.77 -9.46 8.13
N GLU A 76 -5.77 -9.67 9.44
CA GLU A 76 -6.86 -10.36 10.15
C GLU A 76 -8.21 -9.63 9.96
N ASP A 77 -8.21 -8.31 10.14
CA ASP A 77 -9.41 -7.49 9.98
C ASP A 77 -9.97 -7.58 8.55
N PHE A 78 -9.10 -7.54 7.53
CA PHE A 78 -9.50 -7.72 6.15
C PHE A 78 -10.06 -9.11 5.86
N ILE A 79 -9.51 -10.17 6.44
CA ILE A 79 -10.06 -11.53 6.27
C ILE A 79 -11.48 -11.62 6.83
N ILE A 80 -11.72 -11.01 7.99
CA ILE A 80 -13.05 -10.99 8.63
C ILE A 80 -14.02 -10.18 7.77
N ARG A 81 -13.67 -8.95 7.43
CA ARG A 81 -14.53 -8.07 6.61
C ARG A 81 -14.82 -8.63 5.24
N HIS A 82 -13.86 -9.31 4.61
CA HIS A 82 -14.10 -9.99 3.34
C HIS A 82 -15.20 -11.06 3.47
N LYS A 83 -15.15 -11.90 4.52
CA LYS A 83 -16.18 -12.92 4.76
C LYS A 83 -17.55 -12.30 5.02
N GLU A 84 -17.62 -11.24 5.82
CA GLU A 84 -18.87 -10.53 6.10
C GLU A 84 -19.46 -9.91 4.83
N LEU A 85 -18.62 -9.33 3.99
CA LEU A 85 -19.02 -8.75 2.71
C LEU A 85 -19.60 -9.80 1.78
N GLN A 86 -18.94 -10.95 1.62
CA GLN A 86 -19.43 -12.07 0.81
C GLN A 86 -20.79 -12.58 1.31
N GLN A 87 -20.97 -12.70 2.63
CA GLN A 87 -22.27 -13.07 3.21
C GLN A 87 -23.35 -12.01 2.93
N ARG A 88 -23.00 -10.73 2.98
CA ARG A 88 -23.93 -9.63 2.72
C ARG A 88 -24.37 -9.61 1.26
N ILE A 89 -23.46 -9.88 0.32
CA ILE A 89 -23.76 -10.06 -1.10
C ILE A 89 -24.75 -11.22 -1.30
N GLY A 90 -24.46 -12.39 -0.72
CA GLY A 90 -25.35 -13.55 -0.80
C GLY A 90 -26.76 -13.25 -0.28
N ARG A 91 -26.87 -12.59 0.89
CA ARG A 91 -28.17 -12.19 1.45
C ARG A 91 -28.97 -11.28 0.53
N VAL A 92 -28.33 -10.32 -0.13
CA VAL A 92 -29.03 -9.41 -1.06
C VAL A 92 -29.55 -10.18 -2.28
N ILE A 93 -28.74 -11.09 -2.83
CA ILE A 93 -29.13 -11.94 -3.97
C ILE A 93 -30.29 -12.88 -3.59
N ASP A 94 -30.17 -13.57 -2.45
CA ASP A 94 -31.15 -14.56 -2.00
C ASP A 94 -32.47 -13.93 -1.52
N THR A 95 -32.45 -12.66 -1.09
CA THR A 95 -33.65 -11.96 -0.64
C THR A 95 -34.32 -11.24 -1.80
N TRP A 96 -33.61 -10.33 -2.45
CA TRP A 96 -34.19 -9.37 -3.40
C TRP A 96 -33.94 -9.72 -4.87
N GLY A 97 -33.04 -10.66 -5.14
CA GLY A 97 -32.69 -11.06 -6.50
C GLY A 97 -33.86 -11.70 -7.26
N PRO A 98 -33.71 -11.93 -8.58
CA PRO A 98 -34.79 -12.42 -9.45
C PRO A 98 -35.41 -13.75 -9.00
N ASN A 99 -34.62 -14.60 -8.34
CA ASN A 99 -35.03 -15.90 -7.78
C ASN A 99 -35.04 -15.89 -6.24
N GLY A 100 -35.08 -14.72 -5.63
CA GLY A 100 -34.99 -14.55 -4.19
C GLY A 100 -36.30 -14.84 -3.44
N SER A 101 -36.23 -14.80 -2.11
CA SER A 101 -37.38 -15.03 -1.23
C SER A 101 -38.41 -13.88 -1.28
N GLN A 102 -37.96 -12.66 -1.61
CA GLN A 102 -38.77 -11.45 -1.75
C GLN A 102 -38.26 -10.62 -2.94
N PRO A 103 -38.49 -11.06 -4.20
CA PRO A 103 -37.93 -10.37 -5.36
C PRO A 103 -38.42 -8.92 -5.46
N SER A 104 -37.49 -7.97 -5.53
CA SER A 104 -37.76 -6.55 -5.74
C SER A 104 -36.63 -5.93 -6.54
N GLU A 105 -36.90 -5.52 -7.77
CA GLU A 105 -35.89 -4.93 -8.64
C GLU A 105 -35.33 -3.62 -8.06
N THR A 106 -36.19 -2.81 -7.45
CA THR A 106 -35.80 -1.53 -6.83
C THR A 106 -34.87 -1.76 -5.65
N ASP A 107 -35.29 -2.58 -4.67
CA ASP A 107 -34.49 -2.84 -3.46
C ASP A 107 -33.18 -3.57 -3.80
N TYR A 108 -33.24 -4.52 -4.74
CA TYR A 108 -32.05 -5.23 -5.22
C TYR A 108 -31.02 -4.26 -5.82
N LYS A 109 -31.45 -3.35 -6.70
CA LYS A 109 -30.57 -2.37 -7.34
C LYS A 109 -29.99 -1.38 -6.33
N GLU A 110 -30.78 -0.90 -5.38
CA GLU A 110 -30.32 0.03 -4.33
C GLU A 110 -29.29 -0.62 -3.40
N GLU A 111 -29.57 -1.82 -2.90
CA GLU A 111 -28.65 -2.54 -2.01
C GLU A 111 -27.38 -2.98 -2.75
N LEU A 112 -27.48 -3.37 -4.01
CA LEU A 112 -26.32 -3.63 -4.85
C LEU A 112 -25.46 -2.37 -5.06
N ALA A 113 -26.06 -1.20 -5.28
CA ALA A 113 -25.29 0.03 -5.43
C ALA A 113 -24.51 0.37 -4.14
N LYS A 114 -25.09 0.13 -2.96
CA LYS A 114 -24.40 0.27 -1.66
C LYS A 114 -23.26 -0.75 -1.53
N LEU A 115 -23.53 -2.03 -1.83
CA LEU A 115 -22.50 -3.08 -1.83
C LEU A 115 -21.35 -2.75 -2.78
N ARG A 116 -21.64 -2.21 -3.97
CA ARG A 116 -20.60 -1.79 -4.92
C ARG A 116 -19.62 -0.83 -4.30
N LYS A 117 -20.15 0.20 -3.64
CA LYS A 117 -19.33 1.22 -2.98
C LYS A 117 -18.47 0.59 -1.90
N ASP A 118 -19.07 -0.25 -1.06
CA ASP A 118 -18.35 -0.93 0.03
C ASP A 118 -17.24 -1.85 -0.48
N ILE A 119 -17.47 -2.59 -1.58
CA ILE A 119 -16.45 -3.45 -2.19
C ILE A 119 -15.29 -2.60 -2.75
N VAL A 120 -15.58 -1.47 -3.39
CA VAL A 120 -14.57 -0.56 -3.96
C VAL A 120 -13.74 0.10 -2.84
N ASP A 121 -14.40 0.59 -1.80
CA ASP A 121 -13.71 1.18 -0.64
C ASP A 121 -12.82 0.13 0.05
N PHE A 122 -13.34 -1.08 0.27
CA PHE A 122 -12.60 -2.20 0.85
C PHE A 122 -11.40 -2.64 0.00
N HIS A 123 -11.54 -2.70 -1.32
CA HIS A 123 -10.44 -2.94 -2.25
C HIS A 123 -9.35 -1.87 -2.12
N GLY A 124 -9.76 -0.60 -2.05
CA GLY A 124 -8.86 0.54 -1.88
C GLY A 124 -8.02 0.44 -0.60
N GLU A 125 -8.62 0.02 0.52
CA GLU A 125 -7.93 -0.19 1.79
C GLU A 125 -6.86 -1.29 1.70
N MET A 126 -7.16 -2.42 1.04
CA MET A 126 -6.20 -3.50 0.84
C MET A 126 -5.01 -3.05 -0.03
N VAL A 127 -5.28 -2.28 -1.09
CA VAL A 127 -4.22 -1.67 -1.93
C VAL A 127 -3.34 -0.73 -1.11
N LEU A 128 -3.91 0.03 -0.17
CA LEU A 128 -3.16 0.88 0.74
C LEU A 128 -2.24 0.06 1.66
N LEU A 129 -2.68 -1.10 2.16
CA LEU A 129 -1.84 -1.98 2.98
C LEU A 129 -0.65 -2.57 2.18
N ILE A 130 -0.88 -2.95 0.92
CA ILE A 130 0.19 -3.37 0.01
C ILE A 130 1.20 -2.22 -0.20
N ASN A 131 0.72 -0.99 -0.35
CA ASN A 131 1.61 0.17 -0.50
C ASN A 131 2.39 0.46 0.78
N TYR A 132 1.75 0.34 1.95
CA TYR A 132 2.38 0.45 3.25
C TYR A 132 3.59 -0.49 3.36
N SER A 133 3.42 -1.77 3.00
CA SER A 133 4.52 -2.75 2.95
C SER A 133 5.67 -2.27 2.05
N ASN A 134 5.35 -1.87 0.82
CA ASN A 134 6.34 -1.41 -0.17
C ASN A 134 7.14 -0.19 0.30
N ILE A 135 6.48 0.79 0.92
CA ILE A 135 7.10 2.02 1.41
C ILE A 135 8.03 1.72 2.59
N ASN A 136 7.57 0.94 3.57
CA ASN A 136 8.36 0.61 4.75
C ASN A 136 9.58 -0.26 4.39
N TYR A 137 9.40 -1.26 3.52
CA TYR A 137 10.53 -2.01 2.95
C TYR A 137 11.55 -1.11 2.26
N THR A 138 11.06 -0.20 1.41
CA THR A 138 11.91 0.76 0.69
C THR A 138 12.66 1.67 1.67
N GLY A 139 12.01 2.09 2.75
CA GLY A 139 12.59 2.88 3.83
C GLY A 139 13.72 2.13 4.54
N LEU A 140 13.48 0.88 4.94
CA LEU A 140 14.47 -0.01 5.55
C LEU A 140 15.68 -0.20 4.61
N ALA A 141 15.44 -0.54 3.35
CA ALA A 141 16.50 -0.67 2.37
C ALA A 141 17.29 0.63 2.20
N LYS A 142 16.64 1.80 2.21
CA LYS A 142 17.36 3.08 2.07
C LYS A 142 18.14 3.48 3.32
N ILE A 143 17.64 3.20 4.53
CA ILE A 143 18.35 3.53 5.76
C ILE A 143 19.54 2.60 5.98
N LEU A 144 19.39 1.31 5.71
CA LEU A 144 20.49 0.33 5.74
C LEU A 144 21.57 0.68 4.72
N LYS A 145 21.19 1.07 3.48
CA LYS A 145 22.16 1.59 2.48
C LYS A 145 22.94 2.79 3.02
N LYS A 146 22.26 3.66 3.78
CA LYS A 146 22.85 4.88 4.31
C LYS A 146 23.82 4.56 5.43
N TYR A 147 23.47 3.63 6.31
CA TYR A 147 24.34 3.12 7.36
C TYR A 147 25.65 2.60 6.75
N ASP A 148 25.59 1.58 5.88
CA ASP A 148 26.79 0.97 5.27
C ASP A 148 27.69 2.01 4.59
N LYS A 149 27.09 2.93 3.81
CA LYS A 149 27.83 3.99 3.11
C LYS A 149 28.52 5.01 4.03
N ARG A 150 28.02 5.20 5.25
CA ARG A 150 28.48 6.27 6.16
C ARG A 150 29.40 5.76 7.26
N THR A 151 29.27 4.49 7.61
CA THR A 151 30.04 3.85 8.69
C THR A 151 31.08 2.88 8.14
N GLY A 152 30.94 2.41 6.90
CA GLY A 152 31.76 1.33 6.35
C GLY A 152 31.32 -0.06 6.82
N GLY A 153 30.24 -0.16 7.62
CA GLY A 153 29.68 -1.42 8.07
C GLY A 153 28.94 -2.19 6.97
N LEU A 154 28.54 -3.42 7.28
CA LEU A 154 27.89 -4.35 6.34
C LEU A 154 26.56 -4.88 6.89
N LEU A 155 25.73 -4.00 7.45
CA LEU A 155 24.45 -4.40 8.05
C LEU A 155 23.35 -4.64 7.03
N ARG A 156 23.42 -4.02 5.84
CA ARG A 156 22.34 -4.11 4.85
C ARG A 156 22.00 -5.52 4.43
N SER A 157 22.99 -6.31 4.02
CA SER A 157 22.75 -7.64 3.46
C SER A 157 22.01 -8.57 4.43
N PRO A 158 22.53 -8.80 5.66
CA PRO A 158 21.85 -9.70 6.61
C PRO A 158 20.46 -9.17 7.02
N TYR A 159 20.30 -7.85 7.19
CA TYR A 159 18.99 -7.28 7.52
C TYR A 159 17.97 -7.45 6.41
N ILE A 160 18.35 -7.23 5.15
CA ILE A 160 17.40 -7.39 4.04
C ILE A 160 16.96 -8.85 3.94
N GLN A 161 17.87 -9.82 4.10
CA GLN A 161 17.50 -11.23 4.14
C GLN A 161 16.50 -11.54 5.25
N LYS A 162 16.70 -10.99 6.46
CA LYS A 162 15.75 -11.10 7.57
C LYS A 162 14.39 -10.47 7.24
N VAL A 163 14.39 -9.27 6.65
CA VAL A 163 13.19 -8.50 6.30
C VAL A 163 12.33 -9.21 5.26
N LEU A 164 12.94 -9.88 4.28
CA LEU A 164 12.20 -10.63 3.24
C LEU A 164 11.38 -11.80 3.79
N GLN A 165 11.59 -12.20 5.05
CA GLN A 165 10.85 -13.27 5.73
C GLN A 165 9.89 -12.73 6.80
N GLN A 166 9.71 -11.40 6.89
CA GLN A 166 8.85 -10.79 7.89
C GLN A 166 7.40 -10.74 7.41
N PRO A 167 6.41 -10.93 8.31
CA PRO A 167 4.98 -10.84 7.98
C PRO A 167 4.59 -9.61 7.19
N PHE A 168 5.11 -8.42 7.55
CA PHE A 168 4.75 -7.19 6.85
C PHE A 168 5.18 -7.17 5.38
N PHE A 169 6.12 -8.03 4.97
CA PHE A 169 6.61 -8.13 3.59
C PHE A 169 5.88 -9.22 2.78
N THR A 170 5.28 -10.21 3.43
CA THR A 170 4.57 -11.32 2.77
C THR A 170 3.13 -10.91 2.45
N THR A 171 2.92 -10.23 1.33
CA THR A 171 1.61 -9.64 0.95
C THR A 171 0.74 -10.56 0.08
N ASP A 172 1.08 -11.85 -0.04
CA ASP A 172 0.43 -12.78 -0.98
C ASP A 172 -1.06 -12.98 -0.66
N LEU A 173 -1.40 -13.07 0.62
CA LEU A 173 -2.79 -13.24 1.08
C LEU A 173 -3.63 -12.01 0.75
N ILE A 174 -3.15 -10.81 1.08
CA ILE A 174 -3.82 -9.55 0.71
C ILE A 174 -3.98 -9.44 -0.80
N SER A 175 -2.95 -9.80 -1.57
CA SER A 175 -3.01 -9.77 -3.03
C SER A 175 -4.06 -10.74 -3.60
N LYS A 176 -4.29 -11.87 -2.92
CA LYS A 176 -5.37 -12.80 -3.27
C LYS A 176 -6.75 -12.21 -2.98
N LEU A 177 -6.94 -11.62 -1.80
CA LEU A 177 -8.20 -10.96 -1.42
C LEU A 177 -8.56 -9.80 -2.36
N VAL A 178 -7.56 -9.02 -2.78
CA VAL A 178 -7.73 -7.96 -3.80
C VAL A 178 -8.30 -8.52 -5.10
N LYS A 179 -7.73 -9.63 -5.61
CA LYS A 179 -8.21 -10.28 -6.85
C LYS A 179 -9.61 -10.90 -6.71
N GLU A 180 -9.93 -11.44 -5.53
CA GLU A 180 -11.27 -11.95 -5.21
C GLU A 180 -12.29 -10.81 -5.21
N CYS A 181 -11.93 -9.63 -4.68
CA CYS A 181 -12.77 -8.44 -4.76
C CYS A 181 -12.93 -7.93 -6.20
N GLU A 182 -11.86 -7.88 -7.01
CA GLU A 182 -11.93 -7.52 -8.43
C GLU A 182 -12.89 -8.46 -9.19
N SER A 183 -12.77 -9.77 -8.99
CA SER A 183 -13.67 -10.77 -9.59
C SER A 183 -15.13 -10.62 -9.13
N THR A 184 -15.32 -10.22 -7.87
CA THR A 184 -16.66 -9.94 -7.32
C THR A 184 -17.26 -8.68 -7.95
N ILE A 185 -16.46 -7.62 -8.14
CA ILE A 185 -16.91 -6.40 -8.83
C ILE A 185 -17.33 -6.74 -10.27
N ASP A 186 -16.53 -7.49 -11.01
CA ASP A 186 -16.81 -7.82 -12.41
C ASP A 186 -18.05 -8.70 -12.57
N SER A 187 -18.29 -9.62 -11.65
CA SER A 187 -19.45 -10.52 -11.69
C SER A 187 -20.74 -9.85 -11.25
N VAL A 188 -20.70 -8.99 -10.22
CA VAL A 188 -21.87 -8.31 -9.67
C VAL A 188 -22.20 -7.02 -10.46
N PHE A 189 -21.18 -6.40 -11.07
CA PHE A 189 -21.31 -5.14 -11.81
C PHE A 189 -20.58 -5.20 -13.16
N PRO A 190 -21.06 -6.03 -14.11
CA PRO A 190 -20.44 -6.11 -15.42
C PRO A 190 -20.39 -4.72 -16.08
N PRO A 191 -19.30 -4.40 -16.80
CA PRO A 191 -19.19 -3.12 -17.47
C PRO A 191 -20.34 -2.93 -18.47
N PRO A 192 -20.84 -1.69 -18.65
CA PRO A 192 -21.79 -1.42 -19.72
C PRO A 192 -21.20 -1.87 -21.05
N CYS A 193 -21.96 -2.62 -21.83
CA CYS A 193 -21.59 -2.97 -23.21
C CYS A 193 -21.22 -1.68 -23.95
N ASP A 194 -20.17 -1.70 -24.78
CA ASP A 194 -19.32 -0.59 -25.26
C ASP A 194 -19.98 0.72 -25.76
N LYS A 195 -21.30 0.80 -25.84
CA LYS A 195 -22.07 1.98 -26.28
C LYS A 195 -22.33 3.02 -25.18
N GLU A 196 -22.14 2.70 -23.90
CA GLU A 196 -22.43 3.62 -22.77
C GLU A 196 -21.21 4.22 -22.06
N ARG A 197 -19.97 3.89 -22.50
CA ARG A 197 -18.73 4.45 -21.92
C ARG A 197 -18.66 5.99 -21.93
N THR A 198 -19.42 6.65 -22.81
CA THR A 198 -19.37 8.11 -22.97
C THR A 198 -20.28 8.88 -22.00
N LEU A 199 -21.28 8.24 -21.38
CA LEU A 199 -22.28 8.95 -20.56
C LEU A 199 -22.08 8.79 -19.04
N VAL A 200 -21.42 7.73 -18.58
CA VAL A 200 -21.24 7.49 -17.13
C VAL A 200 -20.17 8.39 -16.50
N LEU A 201 -19.26 8.95 -17.31
CA LEU A 201 -18.26 9.92 -16.86
C LEU A 201 -18.85 11.29 -16.46
N GLY A 202 -20.12 11.57 -16.79
CA GLY A 202 -20.80 12.83 -16.47
C GLY A 202 -21.50 12.90 -15.11
N SER A 203 -21.62 11.78 -14.38
CA SER A 203 -22.41 11.71 -13.14
C SER A 203 -21.70 11.05 -11.97
N ALA A 204 -20.37 11.14 -11.90
CA ALA A 204 -19.63 10.74 -10.69
C ALA A 204 -19.65 11.85 -9.62
N ASN A 205 -20.86 12.29 -9.20
CA ASN A 205 -21.03 12.94 -7.90
C ASN A 205 -21.08 11.84 -6.83
N ILE A 206 -19.93 11.24 -6.54
CA ILE A 206 -19.78 10.25 -5.48
C ILE A 206 -19.50 11.00 -4.17
N GLY A 207 -20.52 11.10 -3.33
CA GLY A 207 -20.49 11.90 -2.10
C GLY A 207 -19.35 11.57 -1.12
N VAL A 208 -18.57 12.60 -0.81
CA VAL A 208 -17.85 13.03 0.43
C VAL A 208 -17.07 12.00 1.27
N ALA A 209 -17.48 10.74 1.39
CA ALA A 209 -16.73 9.69 2.09
C ALA A 209 -15.85 8.83 1.14
N GLY A 210 -16.29 8.62 -0.11
CA GLY A 210 -15.59 7.78 -1.09
C GLY A 210 -14.44 8.47 -1.84
N GLU A 211 -14.43 9.80 -1.89
CA GLU A 211 -13.33 10.56 -2.54
C GLU A 211 -11.99 10.38 -1.82
N GLY A 212 -12.02 10.14 -0.50
CA GLY A 212 -10.81 9.98 0.31
C GLY A 212 -10.05 8.70 -0.03
N ILE A 213 -10.74 7.55 0.03
CA ILE A 213 -10.13 6.24 -0.21
C ILE A 213 -9.68 6.15 -1.67
N PHE A 214 -10.54 6.50 -2.64
CA PHE A 214 -10.19 6.45 -4.05
C PHE A 214 -8.94 7.29 -4.38
N ARG A 215 -8.88 8.55 -3.90
CA ARG A 215 -7.71 9.41 -4.09
C ARG A 215 -6.46 8.81 -3.47
N ASN A 216 -6.57 8.29 -2.26
CA ASN A 216 -5.47 7.66 -1.54
C ASN A 216 -4.98 6.41 -2.29
N THR A 217 -5.88 5.58 -2.81
CA THR A 217 -5.58 4.39 -3.62
C THR A 217 -4.86 4.77 -4.91
N VAL A 218 -5.31 5.79 -5.63
CA VAL A 218 -4.62 6.29 -6.84
C VAL A 218 -3.20 6.76 -6.50
N ALA A 219 -3.05 7.54 -5.43
CA ALA A 219 -1.74 8.00 -4.96
C ALA A 219 -0.80 6.83 -4.57
N ALA A 220 -1.36 5.79 -3.97
CA ALA A 220 -0.65 4.56 -3.63
C ALA A 220 -0.16 3.81 -4.87
N LEU A 221 -1.02 3.65 -5.89
CA LEU A 221 -0.66 3.00 -7.15
C LEU A 221 0.44 3.75 -7.91
N LEU A 222 0.34 5.08 -7.97
CA LEU A 222 1.39 5.91 -8.55
C LEU A 222 2.71 5.73 -7.80
N THR A 223 2.68 5.73 -6.46
CA THR A 223 3.86 5.50 -5.64
C THR A 223 4.49 4.14 -5.87
N MET A 224 3.66 3.09 -5.93
CA MET A 224 4.09 1.74 -6.27
C MET A 224 4.79 1.69 -7.64
N GLN A 225 4.27 2.40 -8.64
CA GLN A 225 4.88 2.46 -9.97
C GLN A 225 6.23 3.20 -9.93
N GLU A 226 6.30 4.34 -9.23
CA GLU A 226 7.51 5.15 -9.14
C GLU A 226 8.65 4.47 -8.38
N ILE A 227 8.35 3.81 -7.25
CA ILE A 227 9.37 3.08 -6.47
C ILE A 227 10.05 2.02 -7.33
N ARG A 228 9.31 1.43 -8.28
CA ARG A 228 9.80 0.42 -9.22
C ARG A 228 10.55 1.03 -10.41
N LYS A 229 10.12 2.18 -10.95
CA LYS A 229 10.83 2.93 -12.01
C LYS A 229 12.19 3.47 -11.57
N GLY A 230 12.39 3.76 -10.29
CA GLY A 230 13.58 4.45 -9.76
C GLY A 230 14.83 3.60 -9.52
N SER A 231 14.83 2.29 -9.84
CA SER A 231 15.99 1.41 -9.66
C SER A 231 16.75 1.23 -10.97
N SER A 232 17.92 1.87 -11.08
CA SER A 232 18.85 1.72 -12.23
C SER A 232 19.50 0.34 -12.33
N THR A 233 19.26 -0.57 -11.37
CA THR A 233 19.63 -1.99 -11.46
C THR A 233 18.52 -2.82 -10.85
N TYR A 234 17.82 -3.59 -11.67
CA TYR A 234 16.95 -4.67 -11.21
C TYR A 234 17.85 -5.76 -10.59
N GLY A 235 17.62 -6.12 -9.34
CA GLY A 235 18.44 -7.12 -8.63
C GLY A 235 17.66 -7.78 -7.51
N ARG A 236 18.19 -8.87 -6.91
CA ARG A 236 17.50 -9.73 -5.91
C ARG A 236 16.92 -9.00 -4.69
N PHE A 237 17.37 -7.78 -4.41
CA PHE A 237 16.91 -6.94 -3.29
C PHE A 237 15.97 -5.81 -3.73
N SER A 238 15.44 -5.88 -4.95
CA SER A 238 14.43 -4.96 -5.47
C SER A 238 13.05 -5.56 -5.22
N LEU A 239 12.04 -4.69 -5.08
CA LEU A 239 10.65 -5.16 -5.06
C LEU A 239 10.35 -5.91 -6.36
N PRO A 240 9.61 -7.03 -6.32
CA PRO A 240 9.18 -7.74 -7.52
C PRO A 240 8.34 -6.82 -8.42
N PRO A 241 8.21 -7.15 -9.73
CA PRO A 241 7.33 -6.41 -10.62
C PRO A 241 5.91 -6.51 -10.07
N LEU A 242 5.09 -5.49 -10.30
CA LEU A 242 3.67 -5.60 -9.98
C LEU A 242 3.08 -6.72 -10.85
N THR A 243 2.78 -7.87 -10.27
CA THR A 243 1.85 -8.86 -10.84
C THR A 243 0.42 -8.46 -10.50
N LEU A 244 0.07 -7.21 -10.81
CA LEU A 244 -1.28 -6.67 -10.80
C LEU A 244 -1.66 -6.45 -12.25
N THR A 245 -1.95 -7.54 -12.96
CA THR A 245 -1.97 -7.58 -14.42
C THR A 245 -3.12 -6.75 -15.04
N ASP A 246 -4.09 -6.25 -14.27
CA ASP A 246 -5.24 -5.52 -14.84
C ASP A 246 -5.48 -4.10 -14.30
N GLN A 247 -4.60 -3.53 -13.46
CA GLN A 247 -4.76 -2.15 -12.98
C GLN A 247 -4.20 -1.07 -13.93
N SER A 248 -3.69 -1.47 -15.10
CA SER A 248 -3.32 -0.56 -16.19
C SER A 248 -4.51 0.22 -16.74
N ASP A 249 -5.72 -0.32 -16.67
CA ASP A 249 -6.92 0.31 -17.22
C ASP A 249 -7.43 1.47 -16.35
N VAL A 250 -7.22 1.39 -15.03
CA VAL A 250 -7.53 2.47 -14.09
C VAL A 250 -6.56 3.66 -14.26
N LEU A 251 -5.30 3.39 -14.61
CA LEU A 251 -4.29 4.43 -14.79
C LEU A 251 -4.27 5.01 -16.22
N GLN A 252 -4.56 4.23 -17.27
CA GLN A 252 -4.59 4.72 -18.65
C GLN A 252 -5.73 5.71 -18.91
N SER A 253 -6.84 5.61 -18.18
CA SER A 253 -7.96 6.56 -18.28
C SER A 253 -7.66 7.94 -17.64
N SER A 254 -6.63 8.05 -16.80
CA SER A 254 -6.23 9.31 -16.16
C SER A 254 -5.19 10.13 -16.94
N GLN A 255 -4.62 9.57 -18.03
CA GLN A 255 -3.57 10.23 -18.82
C GLN A 255 -4.04 10.91 -20.11
N LEU A 256 -5.34 10.96 -20.40
CA LEU A 256 -5.89 11.73 -21.52
C LEU A 256 -6.47 13.05 -21.04
N ASN A 257 -5.60 14.01 -20.77
CA ASN A 257 -5.88 15.44 -20.88
C ASN A 257 -4.56 16.19 -21.10
N SER A 258 -3.96 15.96 -22.27
CA SER A 258 -3.06 16.95 -22.86
C SER A 258 -3.93 18.02 -23.52
N PRO A 259 -3.83 19.30 -23.15
CA PRO A 259 -4.63 20.34 -23.77
C PRO A 259 -4.25 20.46 -25.25
N ILE A 260 -5.31 20.43 -26.05
CA ILE A 260 -5.38 20.63 -27.48
C ILE A 260 -4.48 21.81 -27.89
N ALA A 261 -3.52 21.56 -28.77
CA ALA A 261 -2.93 22.62 -29.59
C ALA A 261 -3.93 22.94 -30.71
N ILE A 262 -4.41 24.18 -30.77
CA ILE A 262 -5.15 24.73 -31.92
C ILE A 262 -4.45 26.03 -32.32
N PRO A 263 -4.58 26.43 -33.59
CA PRO A 263 -3.79 26.00 -34.74
C PRO A 263 -2.60 26.93 -35.02
#